data_AF-A0A2B7XUJ1-F1
#
_entry.id   AF-A0A2B7XUJ1-F1
#
_cell.length_a   1.000
_cell.length_b   1.000
_cell.length_c   1.000
_cell.angle_alpha   90.00
_cell.angle_beta   90.00
_cell.angle_gamma   90.00
#
_symmetry.space_group_name_H-M   'P 1'
#
loop_
_entity.id
_entity.type
_entity.pdbx_description
1 polymer ?
#
loop_
_entity_poly.entity_id
_entity_poly.type
_entity_poly.pdbx_seq_one_letter_code
_entity_poly.pdbx_strand_id
1 'polypeptide(L)'
;MPIFPMNTGYVQPNSNNCSRKAEQQPQDPPPLHPPASVQVKNRRKRYLDTHPEYFSSALELADPLLYDRLIRRFQSATEREEEGRAKGHSGVFEADLIRSEAKMEALAHPDPNATMTYTRGPNGEILAEDQDEIPDTKEEGAERWRWEMELRFLKGADHEFDYTIVDENEDYDDWNEEQERYFDDEEPEFIVEKDEEGHQKEELKGETGIQDF
;
A
#
# COMPACT_ATOMS: atom_id res chain seq x y z
N MET A 1 -55.36 -11.56 35.65
CA MET A 1 -54.29 -11.01 36.52
C MET A 1 -53.14 -10.56 35.63
N PRO A 2 -52.57 -9.37 35.86
CA PRO A 2 -51.33 -8.90 35.21
C PRO A 2 -50.12 -9.54 35.90
N ILE A 3 -48.92 -9.45 35.30
CA ILE A 3 -47.59 -9.24 35.93
C ILE A 3 -46.56 -9.13 34.80
N PHE A 4 -45.97 -7.94 34.64
CA PHE A 4 -44.68 -7.73 33.99
C PHE A 4 -43.57 -8.01 34.99
N PRO A 5 -42.42 -8.56 34.58
CA PRO A 5 -41.16 -8.32 35.29
C PRO A 5 -40.34 -7.25 34.57
N MET A 6 -40.22 -6.08 35.21
CA MET A 6 -39.02 -5.27 35.11
C MET A 6 -37.91 -5.98 35.88
N ASN A 7 -36.74 -6.14 35.29
CA ASN A 7 -35.51 -6.24 36.07
C ASN A 7 -34.52 -5.17 35.62
N THR A 8 -34.15 -4.38 36.61
CA THR A 8 -33.20 -3.27 36.60
C THR A 8 -31.79 -3.79 36.85
N GLY A 9 -30.81 -3.18 36.20
CA GLY A 9 -29.44 -3.07 36.72
C GLY A 9 -28.46 -4.13 36.22
N TYR A 10 -27.53 -3.71 35.35
CA TYR A 10 -26.11 -3.52 35.65
C TYR A 10 -25.30 -3.60 34.36
N VAL A 11 -24.75 -2.45 33.95
CA VAL A 11 -23.60 -2.37 33.04
C VAL A 11 -22.37 -2.73 33.87
N GLN A 12 -21.61 -3.74 33.44
CA GLN A 12 -20.16 -3.77 33.60
C GLN A 12 -19.51 -4.59 32.46
N PRO A 13 -18.26 -4.26 32.10
CA PRO A 13 -17.68 -4.53 30.80
C PRO A 13 -17.09 -5.93 30.74
N ASN A 14 -17.39 -6.69 29.69
CA ASN A 14 -16.62 -7.90 29.38
C ASN A 14 -15.30 -7.48 28.71
N SER A 15 -14.37 -7.00 29.54
CA SER A 15 -12.95 -7.25 29.34
C SER A 15 -12.75 -8.75 29.49
N ASN A 16 -12.75 -9.49 28.39
CA ASN A 16 -12.14 -10.81 28.37
C ASN A 16 -11.37 -10.96 27.07
N ASN A 17 -10.06 -10.70 27.21
CA ASN A 17 -8.97 -11.29 26.47
C ASN A 17 -9.37 -12.62 25.83
N CYS A 18 -9.69 -12.59 24.55
CA CYS A 18 -9.55 -13.77 23.72
C CYS A 18 -8.14 -13.70 23.15
N SER A 19 -7.18 -14.13 23.95
CA SER A 19 -5.87 -14.57 23.50
C SER A 19 -6.09 -15.70 22.50
N ARG A 20 -6.35 -15.36 21.23
CA ARG A 20 -6.05 -16.26 20.13
C ARG A 20 -4.54 -16.35 20.13
N LYS A 21 -4.01 -17.44 20.70
CA LYS A 21 -2.69 -17.91 20.34
C LYS A 21 -2.70 -17.96 18.81
N ALA A 22 -1.98 -17.03 18.19
CA ALA A 22 -1.60 -17.19 16.80
C ALA A 22 -0.72 -18.44 16.81
N GLU A 23 -1.31 -19.57 16.44
CA GLU A 23 -0.56 -20.74 16.03
C GLU A 23 0.28 -20.25 14.85
N GLN A 24 1.54 -19.91 15.13
CA GLN A 24 2.54 -19.67 14.12
C GLN A 24 2.72 -21.02 13.43
N GLN A 25 1.99 -21.22 12.33
CA GLN A 25 2.33 -22.25 11.38
C GLN A 25 3.80 -22.04 11.00
N PRO A 26 4.61 -23.11 10.92
CA PRO A 26 5.97 -23.01 10.40
C PRO A 26 5.85 -22.32 9.03
N GLN A 27 6.42 -21.12 8.93
CA GLN A 27 6.50 -20.42 7.66
C GLN A 27 7.43 -21.27 6.80
N ASP A 28 6.89 -21.90 5.76
CA ASP A 28 7.72 -22.51 4.73
C ASP A 28 8.70 -21.43 4.24
N PRO A 29 9.99 -21.76 4.01
CA PRO A 29 10.93 -20.79 3.49
C PRO A 29 10.36 -20.16 2.22
N PRO A 30 10.48 -18.84 2.04
CA PRO A 30 9.94 -18.19 0.86
C PRO A 30 10.47 -18.90 -0.39
N PRO A 31 9.62 -19.18 -1.39
CA PRO A 31 10.06 -19.89 -2.58
C PRO A 31 11.19 -19.11 -3.24
N LEU A 32 12.26 -19.82 -3.62
CA LEU A 32 13.46 -19.26 -4.28
C LEU A 32 13.11 -18.40 -5.51
N HIS A 33 11.97 -18.67 -6.13
CA HIS A 33 11.40 -17.84 -7.18
C HIS A 33 10.05 -17.26 -6.70
N PRO A 34 9.94 -15.93 -6.53
CA PRO A 34 8.65 -15.31 -6.26
C PRO A 34 7.69 -15.55 -7.45
N PRO A 35 6.36 -15.54 -7.22
CA PRO A 35 5.40 -15.66 -8.31
C PRO A 35 5.56 -14.51 -9.30
N ALA A 36 5.22 -14.74 -10.58
CA ALA A 36 5.41 -13.76 -11.66
C ALA A 36 4.78 -12.38 -11.34
N SER A 37 3.66 -12.35 -10.63
CA SER A 37 3.02 -11.09 -10.21
C SER A 37 3.85 -10.29 -9.19
N VAL A 38 4.64 -10.97 -8.36
CA VAL A 38 5.56 -10.33 -7.40
C VAL A 38 6.82 -9.88 -8.12
N GLN A 39 7.34 -10.66 -9.06
CA GLN A 39 8.47 -10.24 -9.91
C GLN A 39 8.17 -8.94 -10.65
N VAL A 40 6.99 -8.86 -11.30
CA VAL A 40 6.53 -7.64 -11.97
C VAL A 40 6.46 -6.44 -11.02
N LYS A 41 5.92 -6.62 -9.81
CA LYS A 41 5.87 -5.54 -8.80
C LYS A 41 7.27 -5.14 -8.32
N ASN A 42 8.18 -6.08 -8.18
CA ASN A 42 9.56 -5.81 -7.77
C ASN A 42 10.30 -5.02 -8.86
N ARG A 43 10.17 -5.42 -10.13
CA ARG A 43 10.73 -4.69 -11.28
C ARG A 43 10.19 -3.26 -11.34
N ARG A 44 8.86 -3.10 -11.21
CA ARG A 44 8.21 -1.79 -11.15
C ARG A 44 8.67 -0.95 -9.97
N LYS A 45 8.87 -1.54 -8.79
CA LYS A 45 9.41 -0.81 -7.63
C LYS A 45 10.83 -0.32 -7.89
N ARG A 46 11.68 -1.17 -8.48
CA ARG A 46 13.06 -0.81 -8.87
C ARG A 46 13.11 0.29 -9.91
N TYR A 47 12.21 0.26 -10.88
CA TYR A 47 12.06 1.35 -11.84
C TYR A 47 11.76 2.68 -11.13
N LEU A 48 10.81 2.70 -10.20
CA LEU A 48 10.47 3.93 -9.46
C LEU A 48 11.63 4.44 -8.61
N ASP A 49 12.41 3.55 -7.99
CA ASP A 49 13.55 3.93 -7.15
C ASP A 49 14.72 4.50 -7.99
N THR A 50 14.85 4.06 -9.24
CA THR A 50 15.87 4.55 -10.19
C THR A 50 15.42 5.77 -11.01
N HIS A 51 14.10 5.95 -11.18
CA HIS A 51 13.50 7.03 -11.97
C HIS A 51 12.63 7.96 -11.12
N PRO A 52 13.25 8.85 -10.30
CA PRO A 52 12.51 9.88 -9.57
C PRO A 52 11.80 10.88 -10.51
N GLU A 53 12.18 10.94 -11.79
CA GLU A 53 11.56 11.76 -12.83
C GLU A 53 10.09 11.41 -13.11
N TYR A 54 9.66 10.19 -12.75
CA TYR A 54 8.26 9.78 -12.88
C TYR A 54 7.31 10.68 -12.07
N PHE A 55 7.72 11.17 -10.89
CA PHE A 55 6.93 12.07 -10.04
C PHE A 55 6.96 13.54 -10.48
N SER A 56 6.93 13.78 -11.78
CA SER A 56 6.90 15.13 -12.35
C SER A 56 5.48 15.73 -12.34
N SER A 57 5.37 17.01 -12.69
CA SER A 57 4.10 17.73 -12.83
C SER A 57 3.19 17.22 -13.96
N ALA A 58 3.66 16.27 -14.79
CA ALA A 58 2.80 15.60 -15.76
C ALA A 58 1.86 14.58 -15.08
N LEU A 59 2.28 13.99 -13.96
CA LEU A 59 1.55 12.95 -13.24
C LEU A 59 0.25 13.47 -12.58
N GLU A 60 0.06 14.78 -12.56
CA GLU A 60 -1.15 15.44 -12.08
C GLU A 60 -2.39 15.06 -12.90
N LEU A 61 -2.21 14.76 -14.20
CA LEU A 61 -3.30 14.39 -15.09
C LEU A 61 -3.71 12.92 -14.94
N ALA A 62 -2.84 12.07 -14.39
CA ALA A 62 -3.13 10.66 -14.20
C ALA A 62 -4.28 10.49 -13.18
N ASP A 63 -4.22 11.16 -12.02
CA ASP A 63 -5.32 11.24 -11.06
C ASP A 63 -5.60 12.70 -10.67
N PRO A 64 -6.50 13.35 -11.42
CA PRO A 64 -6.77 14.77 -11.24
C PRO A 64 -7.56 15.07 -9.95
N LEU A 65 -8.25 14.08 -9.36
CA LEU A 65 -9.04 14.25 -8.15
C LEU A 65 -8.18 14.15 -6.90
N LEU A 66 -7.27 13.17 -6.89
CA LEU A 66 -6.31 12.99 -5.81
C LEU A 66 -5.36 14.19 -5.72
N TYR A 67 -4.85 14.66 -6.87
CA TYR A 67 -3.99 15.84 -6.92
C TYR A 67 -4.68 17.11 -6.39
N ASP A 68 -5.95 17.32 -6.75
CA ASP A 68 -6.72 18.49 -6.30
C ASP A 68 -6.84 18.56 -4.76
N ARG A 69 -7.07 17.40 -4.13
CA ARG A 69 -7.25 17.29 -2.68
C ARG A 69 -5.93 17.35 -1.90
N LEU A 70 -4.92 16.60 -2.35
CA LEU A 70 -3.68 16.41 -1.58
C LEU A 70 -2.62 17.48 -1.86
N ILE A 71 -2.61 18.07 -3.07
CA ILE A 71 -1.62 19.07 -3.47
C ILE A 71 -2.28 20.44 -3.60
N ARG A 72 -3.27 20.56 -4.50
CA ARG A 72 -3.85 21.86 -4.86
C ARG A 72 -4.57 22.55 -3.70
N ARG A 73 -5.10 21.83 -2.71
CA ARG A 73 -5.70 22.42 -1.50
C ARG A 73 -4.70 23.24 -0.67
N PHE A 74 -3.47 22.75 -0.52
CA PHE A 74 -2.42 23.40 0.27
C PHE A 74 -1.64 24.45 -0.51
N GLN A 75 -1.87 24.53 -1.82
CA GLN A 75 -1.24 25.52 -2.68
C GLN A 75 -1.73 26.93 -2.34
N SER A 76 -0.78 27.86 -2.21
CA SER A 76 -1.06 29.28 -2.01
C SER A 76 -1.61 29.93 -3.29
N ALA A 77 -2.26 31.09 -3.15
CA ALA A 77 -2.73 31.85 -4.31
C ALA A 77 -1.58 32.23 -5.26
N THR A 78 -0.40 32.57 -4.70
CA THR A 78 0.79 32.92 -5.46
C THR A 78 1.35 31.73 -6.25
N GLU A 79 1.44 30.55 -5.63
CA GLU A 79 1.89 29.34 -6.34
C GLU A 79 0.92 28.94 -7.47
N ARG A 80 -0.40 29.10 -7.27
CA ARG A 80 -1.40 28.84 -8.33
C ARG A 80 -1.27 29.80 -9.50
N GLU A 81 -1.00 31.08 -9.25
CA GLU A 81 -0.81 32.06 -10.30
C GLU A 81 0.47 31.80 -11.10
N GLU A 82 1.55 31.37 -10.44
CA GLU A 82 2.80 30.98 -11.09
C GLU A 82 2.64 29.73 -11.93
N GLU A 83 1.98 28.70 -11.40
CA GLU A 83 1.67 27.47 -12.14
C GLU A 83 0.74 27.74 -13.31
N GLY A 84 -0.34 28.51 -13.09
CA GLY A 84 -1.27 28.90 -14.15
C GLY A 84 -0.59 29.73 -15.24
N ARG A 85 0.40 30.55 -14.88
CA ARG A 85 1.23 31.29 -15.84
C ARG A 85 2.21 30.38 -16.58
N ALA A 86 2.76 29.36 -15.93
CA ALA A 86 3.65 28.38 -16.55
C ALA A 86 2.91 27.46 -17.53
N LYS A 87 1.72 26.96 -17.14
CA LYS A 87 0.85 26.11 -17.97
C LYS A 87 0.10 26.89 -19.06
N GLY A 88 -0.12 28.19 -18.83
CA GLY A 88 -0.90 29.05 -19.71
C GLY A 88 -2.40 28.75 -19.65
N HIS A 89 -3.19 29.59 -20.32
CA HIS A 89 -4.66 29.50 -20.26
C HIS A 89 -5.21 28.17 -20.80
N SER A 90 -4.60 27.63 -21.86
CA SER A 90 -5.01 26.35 -22.44
C SER A 90 -4.81 25.18 -21.48
N GLY A 91 -3.65 25.12 -20.81
CA GLY A 91 -3.35 24.03 -19.87
C GLY A 91 -4.21 24.09 -18.61
N VAL A 92 -4.54 25.30 -18.13
CA VAL A 92 -5.49 25.46 -17.02
C VAL A 92 -6.88 24.94 -17.42
N PHE A 93 -7.34 25.27 -18.62
CA PHE A 93 -8.65 24.81 -19.11
C PHE A 93 -8.70 23.29 -19.29
N GLU A 94 -7.64 22.68 -19.82
CA GLU A 94 -7.50 21.24 -19.97
C GLU A 94 -7.55 20.53 -18.60
N ALA A 95 -6.80 21.01 -17.63
CA ALA A 95 -6.81 20.47 -16.27
C ALA A 95 -8.20 20.62 -15.59
N ASP A 96 -8.91 21.72 -15.87
CA ASP A 96 -10.27 21.94 -15.37
C ASP A 96 -11.28 20.97 -16.02
N LEU A 97 -11.15 20.74 -17.33
CA LEU A 97 -11.99 19.80 -18.09
C LEU A 97 -11.78 18.37 -17.58
N ILE A 98 -10.53 17.91 -17.51
CA ILE A 98 -10.17 16.57 -17.04
C ILE A 98 -10.65 16.35 -15.60
N ARG A 99 -10.50 17.34 -14.71
CA ARG A 99 -11.06 17.26 -13.34
C ARG A 99 -12.58 17.13 -13.35
N SER A 100 -13.28 17.85 -14.23
CA SER A 100 -14.74 17.76 -14.31
C SER A 100 -15.22 16.40 -14.83
N GLU A 101 -14.49 15.83 -15.79
CA GLU A 101 -14.77 14.51 -16.36
C GLU A 101 -14.52 13.41 -15.32
N ALA A 102 -13.38 13.44 -14.63
CA ALA A 102 -13.07 12.50 -13.56
C ALA A 102 -14.10 12.54 -12.43
N LYS A 103 -14.60 13.72 -12.03
CA LYS A 103 -15.69 13.84 -11.04
C LYS A 103 -16.98 13.18 -11.51
N MET A 104 -17.32 13.32 -12.79
CA MET A 104 -18.51 12.71 -13.38
C MET A 104 -18.37 11.20 -13.50
N GLU A 105 -17.18 10.72 -13.84
CA GLU A 105 -16.87 9.29 -13.89
C GLU A 105 -16.92 8.64 -12.52
N ALA A 106 -16.32 9.26 -11.50
CA ALA A 106 -16.37 8.77 -10.12
C ALA A 106 -17.81 8.69 -9.57
N LEU A 107 -18.70 9.58 -10.03
CA LEU A 107 -20.14 9.50 -9.73
C LEU A 107 -20.85 8.35 -10.45
N ALA A 108 -20.45 8.04 -11.68
CA ALA A 108 -21.05 6.97 -12.48
C ALA A 108 -20.55 5.59 -12.06
N HIS A 109 -19.28 5.51 -11.67
CA HIS A 109 -18.55 4.31 -11.31
C HIS A 109 -17.81 4.52 -9.98
N PRO A 110 -18.52 4.46 -8.84
CA PRO A 110 -17.87 4.53 -7.53
C PRO A 110 -17.03 3.27 -7.32
N ASP A 111 -15.70 3.40 -7.35
CA ASP A 111 -14.78 2.31 -7.02
C ASP A 111 -14.68 2.17 -5.48
N PRO A 112 -14.98 0.99 -4.89
CA PRO A 112 -14.82 0.77 -3.46
C PRO A 112 -13.35 0.86 -2.98
N ASN A 113 -12.37 0.80 -3.88
CA ASN A 113 -10.96 1.00 -3.57
C ASN A 113 -10.49 2.44 -3.77
N ALA A 114 -11.32 3.32 -4.34
CA ALA A 114 -10.96 4.72 -4.46
C ALA A 114 -10.94 5.35 -3.07
N THR A 115 -9.92 6.16 -2.79
CA THR A 115 -9.81 6.93 -1.55
C THR A 115 -10.96 7.94 -1.37
N MET A 116 -11.76 8.19 -2.42
CA MET A 116 -12.80 9.19 -2.41
C MET A 116 -14.11 8.69 -3.01
N THR A 117 -15.18 8.86 -2.23
CA THR A 117 -16.55 8.65 -2.72
C THR A 117 -17.18 9.99 -3.06
N TYR A 118 -17.73 10.12 -4.27
CA TYR A 118 -18.47 11.29 -4.71
C TYR A 118 -19.95 10.99 -4.74
N THR A 119 -20.77 11.89 -4.21
CA THR A 119 -22.22 11.79 -4.24
C THR A 119 -22.86 13.05 -4.79
N ARG A 120 -24.02 12.87 -5.42
CA ARG A 120 -24.77 13.99 -5.99
C ARG A 120 -25.66 14.59 -4.92
N GLY A 121 -25.35 15.82 -4.53
CA GLY A 121 -26.12 16.59 -3.58
C GLY A 121 -27.52 16.94 -4.11
N PRO A 122 -28.43 17.38 -3.22
CA PRO A 122 -29.83 17.65 -3.54
C PRO A 122 -30.03 18.74 -4.62
N ASN A 123 -29.04 19.62 -4.78
CA ASN A 123 -29.04 20.69 -5.79
C ASN A 123 -28.25 20.33 -7.07
N GLY A 124 -27.80 19.07 -7.21
CA GLY A 124 -26.97 18.63 -8.32
C GLY A 124 -25.48 18.99 -8.21
N GLU A 125 -25.05 19.53 -7.07
CA GLU A 125 -23.65 19.73 -6.72
C GLU A 125 -22.97 18.38 -6.43
N ILE A 126 -21.72 18.23 -6.84
CA ILE A 126 -20.93 17.02 -6.58
C ILE A 126 -20.24 17.21 -5.24
N LEU A 127 -20.73 16.52 -4.21
CA LEU A 127 -20.15 16.53 -2.88
C LEU A 127 -19.20 15.34 -2.74
N ALA A 128 -18.04 15.58 -2.17
CA ALA A 128 -17.09 14.55 -1.85
C ALA A 128 -17.32 14.14 -0.38
N GLU A 129 -17.73 12.90 -0.13
CA GLU A 129 -18.31 12.48 1.17
C GLU A 129 -17.26 12.33 2.29
N ASP A 130 -16.02 12.01 1.95
CA ASP A 130 -15.00 11.68 2.96
C ASP A 130 -14.31 12.93 3.54
N GLN A 131 -14.82 13.41 4.69
CA GLN A 131 -14.22 14.50 5.49
C GLN A 131 -13.01 14.07 6.33
N ASP A 132 -12.80 12.78 6.60
CA ASP A 132 -11.96 12.35 7.74
C ASP A 132 -10.52 11.90 7.40
N GLU A 133 -10.14 11.79 6.12
CA GLU A 133 -8.76 11.51 5.70
C GLU A 133 -8.18 12.64 4.83
N ILE A 134 -8.15 13.84 5.39
CA ILE A 134 -7.45 14.97 4.77
C ILE A 134 -6.18 15.18 5.59
N PRO A 135 -4.99 15.15 4.98
CA PRO A 135 -3.77 15.58 5.65
C PRO A 135 -3.95 16.93 6.33
N ASP A 136 -3.28 17.16 7.45
CA ASP A 136 -3.28 18.48 8.08
C ASP A 136 -2.17 19.37 7.49
N THR A 137 -1.17 18.76 6.84
CA THR A 137 0.03 19.44 6.34
C THR A 137 0.26 19.22 4.84
N LYS A 138 0.96 20.17 4.21
CA LYS A 138 1.33 20.11 2.78
C LYS A 138 2.27 18.94 2.52
N GLU A 139 3.21 18.70 3.43
CA GLU A 139 4.19 17.63 3.36
C GLU A 139 3.52 16.26 3.41
N GLU A 140 2.62 16.04 4.36
CA GLU A 140 1.85 14.80 4.47
C GLU A 140 0.95 14.57 3.25
N GLY A 141 0.35 15.64 2.69
CA GLY A 141 -0.39 15.56 1.44
C GLY A 141 0.48 15.13 0.26
N ALA A 142 1.67 15.69 0.13
CA ALA A 142 2.61 15.31 -0.92
C ALA A 142 3.13 13.87 -0.76
N GLU A 143 3.39 13.42 0.47
CA GLU A 143 3.79 12.04 0.75
C GLU A 143 2.67 11.04 0.45
N ARG A 144 1.43 11.34 0.87
CA ARG A 144 0.27 10.49 0.54
C ARG A 144 0.01 10.44 -0.95
N TRP A 145 0.12 11.57 -1.65
CA TRP A 145 -0.04 11.62 -3.10
C TRP A 145 1.02 10.76 -3.80
N ARG A 146 2.29 10.90 -3.40
CA ARG A 146 3.37 10.07 -3.91
C ARG A 146 3.12 8.59 -3.63
N TRP A 147 2.75 8.22 -2.41
CA TRP A 147 2.50 6.84 -2.04
C TRP A 147 1.36 6.22 -2.86
N GLU A 148 0.28 6.95 -3.10
CA GLU A 148 -0.83 6.44 -3.89
C GLU A 148 -0.46 6.34 -5.38
N MET A 149 0.29 7.30 -5.91
CA MET A 149 0.85 7.23 -7.26
C MET A 149 1.83 6.06 -7.41
N GLU A 150 2.67 5.79 -6.41
CA GLU A 150 3.53 4.61 -6.32
C GLU A 150 2.69 3.33 -6.36
N LEU A 151 1.66 3.24 -5.52
CA LEU A 151 0.79 2.07 -5.45
C LEU A 151 0.04 1.82 -6.76
N ARG A 152 -0.44 2.90 -7.41
CA ARG A 152 -1.08 2.84 -8.72
C ARG A 152 -0.13 2.33 -9.79
N PHE A 153 1.10 2.82 -9.80
CA PHE A 153 2.13 2.36 -10.73
C PHE A 153 2.45 0.88 -10.51
N LEU A 154 2.62 0.46 -9.26
CA LEU A 154 2.87 -0.94 -8.90
C LEU A 154 1.71 -1.86 -9.33
N LYS A 155 0.46 -1.40 -9.21
CA LYS A 155 -0.74 -2.12 -9.67
C LYS A 155 -0.83 -2.18 -11.20
N GLY A 156 -0.20 -1.28 -11.93
CA GLY A 156 -0.29 -1.22 -13.40
C GLY A 156 -1.50 -0.43 -13.87
N ALA A 157 -1.98 0.52 -13.07
CA ALA A 157 -3.17 1.32 -13.35
C ALA A 157 -2.84 2.69 -13.95
N ASP A 158 -1.59 2.94 -14.32
CA ASP A 158 -1.24 4.09 -15.17
C ASP A 158 -1.36 3.69 -16.64
N HIS A 159 -2.39 4.19 -17.32
CA HIS A 159 -2.65 3.85 -18.72
C HIS A 159 -1.77 4.63 -19.70
N GLU A 160 -1.12 5.70 -19.25
CA GLU A 160 -0.25 6.52 -20.09
C GLU A 160 1.18 5.97 -20.15
N PHE A 161 1.57 5.17 -19.16
CA PHE A 161 2.88 4.52 -19.09
C PHE A 161 2.91 3.17 -19.81
N ASP A 162 3.93 2.96 -20.64
CA ASP A 162 4.18 1.66 -21.29
C ASP A 162 4.93 0.72 -20.34
N TYR A 163 4.18 -0.13 -19.63
CA TYR A 163 4.76 -1.09 -18.68
C TYR A 163 5.65 -2.16 -19.33
N THR A 164 5.58 -2.38 -20.64
CA THR A 164 6.39 -3.42 -21.30
C THR A 164 7.89 -3.18 -21.10
N ILE A 165 8.31 -1.91 -21.08
CA ILE A 165 9.72 -1.52 -20.89
C ILE A 165 10.27 -1.89 -19.51
N VAL A 166 9.40 -2.09 -18.52
CA VAL A 166 9.77 -2.41 -17.13
C VAL A 166 9.46 -3.88 -16.82
N ASP A 167 8.28 -4.34 -17.21
CA ASP A 167 7.79 -5.67 -16.88
C ASP A 167 8.56 -6.76 -17.61
N GLU A 168 9.08 -6.50 -18.81
CA GLU A 168 9.89 -7.46 -19.58
C GLU A 168 11.40 -7.29 -19.34
N ASN A 169 11.81 -6.27 -18.60
CA ASN A 169 13.23 -5.98 -18.38
C ASN A 169 13.77 -6.72 -17.16
N GLU A 170 14.62 -7.72 -17.42
CA GLU A 170 15.27 -8.55 -16.40
C GLU A 170 16.36 -7.79 -15.62
N ASP A 171 16.86 -6.65 -16.11
CA ASP A 171 17.87 -5.85 -15.39
C ASP A 171 17.32 -5.24 -14.09
N TYR A 172 15.98 -5.13 -13.97
CA TYR A 172 15.31 -4.70 -12.75
C TYR A 172 15.00 -5.86 -11.79
N ASP A 173 15.29 -7.11 -12.16
CA ASP A 173 15.29 -8.22 -11.22
C ASP A 173 16.55 -8.11 -10.36
N ASP A 174 16.37 -7.48 -9.20
CA ASP A 174 17.44 -7.34 -8.23
C ASP A 174 17.70 -8.70 -7.55
N TRP A 175 18.55 -9.52 -8.17
CA TRP A 175 19.23 -10.65 -7.52
C TRP A 175 20.30 -10.09 -6.59
N ASN A 176 19.89 -9.38 -5.53
CA ASN A 176 20.84 -8.57 -4.79
C ASN A 176 21.86 -9.47 -4.07
N GLU A 177 23.15 -9.28 -4.33
CA GLU A 177 24.28 -9.87 -3.58
C GLU A 177 24.16 -9.61 -2.07
N GLU A 178 23.42 -8.58 -1.67
CA GLU A 178 23.07 -8.25 -0.28
C GLU A 178 22.20 -9.32 0.40
N GLN A 179 21.32 -10.01 -0.34
CA GLN A 179 20.55 -11.14 0.19
C GLN A 179 21.47 -12.33 0.44
N GLU A 180 22.41 -12.62 -0.47
CA GLU A 180 23.45 -13.63 -0.24
C GLU A 180 24.31 -13.27 0.98
N ARG A 181 24.75 -12.02 1.14
CA ARG A 181 25.48 -11.58 2.34
C ARG A 181 24.69 -11.77 3.64
N TYR A 182 23.40 -11.42 3.65
CA TYR A 182 22.55 -11.61 4.82
C TYR A 182 22.39 -13.09 5.18
N PHE A 183 22.26 -13.97 4.17
CA PHE A 183 22.24 -15.42 4.37
C PHE A 183 23.61 -16.02 4.75
N ASP A 184 24.71 -15.45 4.26
CA ASP A 184 26.07 -15.89 4.57
C ASP A 184 26.52 -15.45 5.97
N ASP A 185 26.08 -14.28 6.44
CA ASP A 185 26.42 -13.73 7.75
C ASP A 185 25.56 -14.32 8.89
N GLU A 186 24.38 -14.88 8.60
CA GLU A 186 23.53 -15.57 9.58
C GLU A 186 23.92 -17.05 9.71
N GLU A 187 24.79 -17.38 10.67
CA GLU A 187 24.97 -18.78 11.09
C GLU A 187 23.66 -19.31 11.71
N PRO A 188 23.13 -20.46 11.25
CA PRO A 188 21.87 -21.00 11.75
C PRO A 188 21.98 -21.37 13.23
N GLU A 189 21.34 -20.60 14.11
CA GLU A 189 21.24 -20.92 15.54
C GLU A 189 20.17 -22.01 15.74
N PHE A 190 20.60 -23.24 16.02
CA PHE A 190 19.69 -24.31 16.43
C PHE A 190 19.10 -23.97 17.80
N ILE A 191 17.83 -23.60 17.84
CA ILE A 191 17.04 -23.52 19.07
C ILE A 191 16.82 -24.95 19.56
N VAL A 192 17.80 -25.48 20.30
CA VAL A 192 17.62 -26.70 21.08
C VAL A 192 16.84 -26.28 22.33
N GLU A 193 15.57 -26.69 22.43
CA GLU A 193 14.79 -26.53 23.65
C GLU A 193 15.61 -27.07 24.84
N LYS A 194 15.99 -26.17 25.75
CA LYS A 194 16.64 -26.55 27.01
C LYS A 194 15.56 -27.01 27.97
N ASP A 195 15.63 -28.27 28.36
CA ASP A 195 14.87 -28.79 29.49
C ASP A 195 15.28 -28.05 30.78
N GLU A 196 14.35 -27.93 31.73
CA GLU A 196 14.40 -27.09 32.95
C GLU A 196 15.57 -27.37 33.92
N GLU A 197 16.48 -28.28 33.60
CA GLU A 197 17.62 -28.69 34.42
C GLU A 197 18.99 -28.39 33.78
N GLY A 198 19.03 -27.61 32.69
CA GLY A 198 20.25 -26.94 32.23
C GLY A 198 21.31 -27.83 31.58
N HIS A 199 20.95 -29.04 31.13
CA HIS A 199 21.85 -29.90 30.35
C HIS A 199 21.66 -29.66 28.85
N GLN A 200 22.73 -29.23 28.16
CA GLN A 200 22.77 -29.19 26.70
C GLN A 200 22.73 -30.63 26.19
N LYS A 201 21.73 -31.00 25.41
CA LYS A 201 21.64 -32.34 24.82
C LYS A 201 22.74 -32.47 23.76
N GLU A 202 23.80 -33.17 24.14
CA GLU A 202 25.00 -33.42 23.33
C GLU A 202 24.66 -34.03 21.96
N GLU A 203 25.40 -33.59 20.95
CA GLU A 203 25.58 -34.14 19.59
C GLU A 203 24.77 -35.41 19.24
N LEU A 204 23.74 -35.29 18.39
CA LEU A 204 23.15 -36.44 17.69
C LEU A 204 24.20 -37.08 16.77
N LYS A 205 24.95 -38.06 17.28
CA LYS A 205 25.81 -38.93 16.48
C LYS A 205 24.95 -39.98 15.77
N GLY A 206 25.01 -39.98 14.44
CA GLY A 206 24.20 -40.85 13.59
C GLY A 206 24.42 -42.34 13.88
N GLU A 207 23.37 -43.01 14.34
CA GLU A 207 23.28 -44.47 14.34
C GLU A 207 22.75 -44.92 12.97
N THR A 208 23.65 -45.14 12.02
CA THR A 208 23.34 -45.85 10.78
C THR A 208 23.10 -47.32 11.08
N GLY A 209 21.83 -47.67 11.33
CA GLY A 209 21.38 -49.05 11.51
C GLY A 209 21.49 -49.85 10.20
N ILE A 210 22.65 -50.43 9.92
CA ILE A 210 22.81 -51.50 8.93
C ILE A 210 22.35 -52.80 9.61
N GLN A 211 21.18 -53.31 9.20
CA GLN A 211 20.70 -54.65 9.56
C GLN A 211 21.21 -55.65 8.54
N ASP A 212 22.19 -56.47 8.93
CA ASP A 212 22.56 -57.68 8.19
C ASP A 212 21.51 -58.77 8.44
N PHE A 213 21.04 -59.40 7.36
CA PHE A 213 20.03 -60.48 7.35
C PHE A 213 20.63 -61.86 7.59
#